data_AF-A0A2N1F6S7-F1
#
_entry.id   AF-A0A2N1F6S7-F1
#
_cell.length_a   1.000
_cell.length_b   1.000
_cell.length_c   1.000
_cell.angle_alpha   90.00
_cell.angle_beta   90.00
_cell.angle_gamma   90.00
#
_symmetry.space_group_name_H-M   'P 1'
#
loop_
_entity.id
_entity.type
_entity.pdbx_description
1 polymer ?
#
loop_
_entity_poly.entity_id
_entity_poly.type
_entity_poly.pdbx_seq_one_letter_code
_entity_poly.pdbx_strand_id
1 'polypeptide(L)'
;MSLLKKIKKGSFWVNVLKVGVPFLVFVALFSIVVNSGGALFSGDFEIVNTINFSEGKWKRFWLTKATVSILYAVYVVNKKTK
;
A
#
# COMPACT_ATOMS: atom_id res chain seq x y z
N MET A 1 -16.11 -3.42 20.71
CA MET A 1 -15.04 -2.85 21.57
C MET A 1 -14.46 -1.56 20.98
N SER A 2 -13.95 -0.63 21.81
CA SER A 2 -13.26 0.57 21.32
C SER A 2 -11.94 0.22 20.61
N LEU A 3 -11.54 1.04 19.63
CA LEU A 3 -10.30 0.85 18.86
C LEU A 3 -9.06 0.74 19.77
N LEU A 4 -9.00 1.55 20.82
CA LEU A 4 -7.93 1.55 21.82
C LEU A 4 -7.74 0.20 22.53
N LYS A 5 -8.81 -0.59 22.70
CA LYS A 5 -8.71 -1.96 23.26
C LYS A 5 -8.27 -2.98 22.21
N LYS A 6 -8.66 -2.79 20.94
CA LYS A 6 -8.32 -3.69 19.84
C LYS A 6 -6.84 -3.56 19.43
N ILE A 7 -6.32 -2.34 19.33
CA ILE A 7 -4.95 -2.08 18.86
C ILE A 7 -3.86 -2.65 19.79
N LYS A 8 -4.20 -2.90 21.06
CA LYS A 8 -3.33 -3.55 22.04
C LYS A 8 -3.21 -5.07 21.83
N LYS A 9 -4.10 -5.69 21.03
CA LYS A 9 -4.08 -7.13 20.78
C LYS A 9 -3.19 -7.45 19.57
N GLY A 10 -2.26 -8.40 19.72
CA GLY A 10 -1.43 -8.85 18.60
C GLY A 10 -2.24 -9.37 17.41
N SER A 11 -3.36 -10.05 17.67
CA SER A 11 -4.27 -10.55 16.64
C SER A 11 -4.90 -9.45 15.77
N PHE A 12 -5.01 -8.23 16.30
CA PHE A 12 -5.47 -7.08 15.52
C PHE A 12 -4.47 -6.75 14.41
N TRP A 13 -3.18 -6.70 14.74
CA TRP A 13 -2.12 -6.39 13.78
C TRP A 13 -1.92 -7.49 12.74
N VAL A 14 -2.10 -8.76 13.12
CA VAL A 14 -2.13 -9.88 12.15
C VAL A 14 -3.24 -9.67 11.11
N ASN A 15 -4.43 -9.25 11.55
CA ASN A 15 -5.53 -8.96 10.62
C ASN A 15 -5.28 -7.69 9.79
N VAL A 16 -4.64 -6.67 10.37
CA VAL A 16 -4.22 -5.47 9.63
C VAL A 16 -3.24 -5.85 8.53
N LEU A 17 -2.25 -6.70 8.80
CA LEU A 17 -1.31 -7.17 7.78
C LEU A 17 -2.01 -8.02 6.70
N LYS A 18 -2.94 -8.91 7.08
CA LYS A 18 -3.72 -9.72 6.13
C LYS A 18 -4.54 -8.88 5.15
N VAL A 19 -5.00 -7.69 5.55
CA VAL A 19 -5.75 -6.77 4.67
C VAL A 19 -4.80 -5.78 3.97
N GLY A 20 -3.85 -5.23 4.71
CA GLY A 20 -2.97 -4.16 4.26
C GLY A 20 -1.94 -4.61 3.25
N VAL A 21 -1.39 -5.82 3.35
CA VAL A 21 -0.39 -6.32 2.39
C VAL A 21 -0.99 -6.51 0.99
N PRO A 22 -2.11 -7.23 0.80
CA PRO A 22 -2.74 -7.33 -0.51
C PRO A 22 -3.15 -5.97 -1.09
N PHE A 23 -3.68 -5.07 -0.23
CA PHE A 23 -4.07 -3.74 -0.65
C PHE A 23 -2.87 -2.86 -1.06
N LEU A 24 -1.75 -2.97 -0.35
CA LEU A 24 -0.50 -2.29 -0.71
C LEU A 24 -0.01 -2.70 -2.09
N VAL A 25 0.00 -4.01 -2.36
CA VAL A 25 0.36 -4.54 -3.68
C VAL A 25 -0.57 -3.98 -4.76
N PHE A 26 -1.88 -4.02 -4.52
CA PHE A 26 -2.87 -3.49 -5.45
C PHE A 26 -2.64 -2.00 -5.76
N VAL A 27 -2.49 -1.16 -4.74
CA VAL A 27 -2.29 0.29 -4.92
C VAL A 27 -0.93 0.59 -5.57
N ALA A 28 0.11 -0.19 -5.27
CA ALA A 28 1.41 -0.06 -5.92
C ALA A 28 1.32 -0.35 -7.42
N LEU A 29 0.73 -1.50 -7.80
CA LEU A 29 0.53 -1.87 -9.20
C LEU A 29 -0.34 -0.86 -9.93
N PHE A 30 -1.47 -0.47 -9.35
CA PHE A 30 -2.36 0.55 -9.91
C PHE A 30 -1.61 1.87 -10.16
N SER A 31 -0.78 2.30 -9.21
CA SER A 31 0.01 3.53 -9.37
C SER A 31 1.04 3.44 -10.49
N ILE A 32 1.68 2.29 -10.70
CA ILE A 32 2.66 2.10 -11.78
C ILE A 32 1.95 2.15 -13.14
N VAL A 33 0.78 1.51 -13.25
CA VAL A 33 -0.04 1.54 -14.47
C VAL A 33 -0.52 2.96 -14.78
N VAL A 34 -0.98 3.71 -13.78
CA VAL A 34 -1.45 5.09 -14.00
C VAL A 34 -0.31 6.04 -14.37
N ASN A 35 0.84 5.93 -13.70
CA ASN A 35 1.95 6.87 -13.91
C ASN A 35 2.79 6.57 -15.17
N SER A 36 2.88 5.29 -15.53
CA SER A 36 3.84 4.81 -16.53
C SER A 36 3.29 3.63 -17.33
N GLY A 37 1.97 3.50 -17.45
CA GLY A 37 1.33 2.35 -18.11
C GLY A 37 1.77 2.13 -19.55
N GLY A 38 1.93 3.21 -20.32
CA GLY A 38 2.47 3.12 -21.69
C GLY A 38 3.84 2.43 -21.74
N ALA A 39 4.78 2.91 -20.92
CA ALA A 39 6.12 2.33 -20.80
C ALA A 39 6.09 0.90 -20.24
N LEU A 40 5.22 0.63 -19.27
CA LEU A 40 5.04 -0.70 -18.68
C LEU A 40 4.60 -1.73 -19.73
N PHE A 41 3.61 -1.39 -20.57
CA PHE A 41 3.07 -2.29 -21.58
C PHE A 41 3.94 -2.37 -22.84
N SER A 42 4.78 -1.37 -23.12
CA SER A 42 5.80 -1.43 -24.17
C SER A 42 7.10 -2.12 -23.74
N GLY A 43 7.24 -2.48 -22.45
CA GLY A 43 8.45 -3.12 -21.91
C GLY A 43 9.62 -2.17 -21.66
N ASP A 44 9.39 -0.86 -21.62
CA ASP A 44 10.41 0.14 -21.34
C ASP A 44 10.57 0.36 -19.83
N PHE A 45 11.32 -0.53 -19.18
CA PHE A 45 11.54 -0.50 -17.75
C PHE A 45 12.47 0.62 -17.29
N GLU A 46 13.27 1.20 -18.19
CA GLU A 46 14.11 2.36 -17.88
C GLU A 46 13.25 3.60 -17.63
N ILE A 47 12.24 3.83 -18.47
CA ILE A 47 11.25 4.89 -18.27
C ILE A 47 10.42 4.62 -17.01
N VAL A 48 9.97 3.37 -16.78
CA VAL A 48 9.21 3.02 -15.56
C VAL A 48 10.03 3.33 -14.30
N ASN A 49 11.33 3.00 -14.29
CA ASN A 49 12.24 3.31 -13.21
C ASN A 49 12.40 4.82 -13.01
N THR A 50 12.62 5.56 -14.10
CA THR A 50 12.84 7.01 -14.05
C THR A 50 11.63 7.78 -13.52
N ILE A 51 10.43 7.35 -13.91
CA ILE A 51 9.17 7.99 -13.48
C ILE A 51 8.87 7.68 -12.01
N ASN A 52 9.04 6.44 -11.55
CA ASN A 52 8.50 6.01 -10.26
C ASN A 52 9.54 5.84 -9.14
N PHE A 53 10.80 5.53 -9.47
CA PHE A 53 11.75 4.98 -8.49
C PHE A 53 13.10 5.72 -8.42
N SER A 54 13.62 6.24 -9.54
CA SER A 54 14.92 6.92 -9.59
C SER A 54 14.98 8.18 -8.71
N GLU A 55 16.19 8.68 -8.46
CA GLU A 55 16.40 9.98 -7.76
C GLU A 55 15.73 10.06 -6.39
N GLY A 56 15.58 8.91 -5.70
CA GLY A 56 14.91 8.83 -4.41
C GLY A 56 13.38 8.88 -4.46
N LYS A 57 12.76 8.95 -5.64
CA LYS A 57 11.30 8.90 -5.83
C LYS A 57 10.70 7.63 -5.22
N TRP A 58 11.46 6.52 -5.19
CA TRP A 58 11.03 5.27 -4.54
C TRP A 58 10.64 5.47 -3.07
N LYS A 59 11.31 6.37 -2.33
CA LYS A 59 10.99 6.64 -0.92
C LYS A 59 9.59 7.22 -0.81
N ARG A 60 9.30 8.26 -1.60
CA ARG A 60 7.98 8.91 -1.64
C ARG A 60 6.93 7.93 -2.15
N PHE A 61 7.24 7.16 -3.20
CA PHE A 61 6.38 6.13 -3.73
C PHE A 61 5.96 5.16 -2.62
N TRP A 62 6.89 4.44 -2.01
CA TRP A 62 6.56 3.42 -1.01
C TRP A 62 5.97 4.01 0.28
N LEU A 63 6.46 5.16 0.76
CA LEU A 63 5.94 5.79 1.97
C LEU A 63 4.46 6.16 1.84
N THR A 64 4.05 6.73 0.70
CA THR A 64 2.65 7.08 0.47
C THR A 64 1.77 5.84 0.42
N LYS A 65 2.16 4.80 -0.33
CA LYS A 65 1.32 3.59 -0.44
C LYS A 65 1.28 2.81 0.87
N ALA A 66 2.39 2.70 1.61
CA ALA A 66 2.43 2.05 2.92
C ALA A 66 1.51 2.76 3.91
N THR A 67 1.58 4.09 3.99
CA THR A 67 0.72 4.90 4.87
C THR A 67 -0.76 4.69 4.56
N VAL A 68 -1.15 4.85 3.30
CA VAL A 68 -2.56 4.67 2.88
C VAL A 68 -3.04 3.25 3.15
N SER A 69 -2.20 2.25 2.91
CA SER A 69 -2.56 0.84 3.10
C SER A 69 -2.74 0.46 4.56
N ILE A 70 -1.86 0.96 5.44
CA ILE A 70 -1.99 0.76 6.88
C ILE A 70 -3.26 1.44 7.40
N LEU A 71 -3.50 2.70 7.03
CA LEU A 71 -4.71 3.43 7.45
C LEU A 71 -5.99 2.73 7.00
N TYR A 72 -6.03 2.31 5.73
CA TYR A 72 -7.16 1.56 5.18
C TYR A 72 -7.37 0.23 5.93
N ALA A 73 -6.32 -0.55 6.13
CA ALA A 73 -6.40 -1.84 6.82
C ALA A 73 -6.84 -1.68 8.29
N VAL A 74 -6.32 -0.68 9.00
CA VAL A 74 -6.76 -0.36 10.37
C VAL A 74 -8.25 -0.01 10.40
N TYR A 75 -8.72 0.83 9.47
CA TYR A 75 -10.14 1.17 9.35
C TYR A 75 -11.01 -0.06 9.13
N VAL A 76 -10.66 -0.89 8.14
CA VAL A 76 -11.43 -2.10 7.78
C VAL A 76 -11.44 -3.10 8.93
N VAL A 77 -10.30 -3.39 9.54
CA VAL A 77 -10.20 -4.35 10.64
C VAL A 77 -10.94 -3.84 11.87
N ASN A 78 -10.88 -2.55 12.18
CA ASN A 78 -11.64 -1.99 13.30
C ASN A 78 -13.16 -2.10 13.09
N LYS A 79 -13.64 -1.90 11.85
CA LYS A 79 -15.05 -2.06 11.47
C LYS A 79 -15.51 -3.53 11.49
N LYS A 80 -14.66 -4.46 11.04
CA LYS A 80 -15.01 -5.90 10.94
C LYS A 80 -14.83 -6.68 12.23
N THR A 81 -13.89 -6.27 13.09
CA THR A 81 -13.72 -6.87 14.42
C THR A 81 -14.82 -6.30 15.32
N LYS A 82 -15.74 -7.12 15.83
CA LYS A 82 -16.75 -6.68 16.81
C LYS A 82 -16.07 -6.30 18.14
#